data_AF-A0A4W5QHM8-F1
#
_entry.id   AF-A0A4W5QHM8-F1
#
_cell.length_a   1.000
_cell.length_b   1.000
_cell.length_c   1.000
_cell.angle_alpha   90.00
_cell.angle_beta   90.00
_cell.angle_gamma   90.00
#
_symmetry.space_group_name_H-M   'P 1'
#
loop_
_entity.id
_entity.type
_entity.pdbx_description
1 polymer ?
#
loop_
_entity_poly.entity_id
_entity_poly.type
_entity_poly.pdbx_seq_one_letter_code
_entity_poly.pdbx_strand_id
1 'polypeptide(L)'
;MTEISAAQREEPSPPECPPDRTYVPLSLRKRVLQWVHNTPNAGHPGITATTHLVTNRFWWSTLQADVITFVHQCATCNIVKSSHQKPAGLLQPLPVPQRPWSHIAIDFVTDLPPSQNFTTILTVVDRFSKACRFIPLAKLPTALQTAEALVQQVFRLYGLPEDIVSDRGPQFTSRVWQALCGQLNINVSLTSGYHPQANGQVERLNQELTRFLRTYCHQNQQDWSRFLMWAEYAQNSLLKPSTGLTPFQCVLGYQPPFFPWSGEPTDLPAVNAWLQRSEETWNNAHVHLQRAVRRVREQADRHRRRGPEYTPGQWVWLSSRDLRLRLPSKK
;
A
#
# COMPACT_ATOMS: atom_id res chain seq x y z
N MET A 1 -6.14 -58.03 11.98
CA MET A 1 -6.58 -58.85 13.14
C MET A 1 -5.81 -60.16 13.18
N THR A 2 -5.82 -60.96 12.11
CA THR A 2 -5.10 -62.25 11.98
C THR A 2 -3.62 -62.19 12.38
N GLU A 3 -2.89 -61.14 11.97
CA GLU A 3 -1.48 -60.99 12.33
C GLU A 3 -1.24 -60.54 13.78
N ILE A 4 -2.15 -59.76 14.36
CA ILE A 4 -2.06 -59.38 15.78
C ILE A 4 -2.31 -60.60 16.65
N SER A 5 -3.31 -61.42 16.30
CA SER A 5 -3.60 -62.68 16.99
C SER A 5 -2.48 -63.71 16.85
N ALA A 6 -1.71 -63.69 15.75
CA ALA A 6 -0.52 -64.53 15.60
C ALA A 6 0.63 -64.05 16.48
N ALA A 7 0.95 -62.74 16.45
CA ALA A 7 2.00 -62.15 17.27
C ALA A 7 1.71 -62.23 18.79
N GLN A 8 0.43 -62.20 19.19
CA GLN A 8 0.02 -62.40 20.58
C GLN A 8 0.27 -63.80 21.13
N ARG A 9 0.53 -64.80 20.26
CA ARG A 9 0.95 -66.14 20.70
C ARG A 9 2.40 -66.16 21.19
N GLU A 10 3.22 -65.23 20.68
CA GLU A 10 4.63 -65.07 21.02
C GLU A 10 4.83 -64.00 22.12
N GLU A 11 4.05 -62.92 22.07
CA GLU A 11 4.00 -61.85 23.09
C GLU A 11 2.57 -61.73 23.67
N PRO A 12 2.24 -62.46 24.76
CA PRO A 12 0.91 -62.44 25.33
C PRO A 12 0.56 -61.08 25.93
N SER A 13 -0.74 -60.78 26.00
CA SER A 13 -1.24 -59.53 26.56
C SER A 13 -0.82 -59.37 28.02
N PRO A 14 -0.24 -58.22 28.42
CA PRO A 14 0.06 -57.94 29.81
C PRO A 14 -1.23 -57.74 30.62
N PRO A 15 -1.17 -57.92 31.96
CA PRO A 15 -2.33 -57.80 32.86
C PRO A 15 -2.93 -56.38 32.90
N GLU A 16 -2.17 -55.36 32.50
CA GLU A 16 -2.59 -53.97 32.44
C GLU A 16 -3.49 -53.65 31.22
N CYS A 17 -3.58 -54.57 30.26
CA CYS A 17 -4.41 -54.37 29.08
C CYS A 17 -5.90 -54.45 29.45
N PRO A 18 -6.70 -53.43 29.11
CA PRO A 18 -8.15 -53.48 29.33
C PRO A 18 -8.80 -54.65 28.57
N PRO A 19 -9.81 -55.32 29.17
CA PRO A 19 -10.44 -56.51 28.60
C PRO A 19 -11.21 -56.25 27.30
N ASP A 20 -11.60 -54.99 27.05
CA ASP A 20 -12.30 -54.51 25.85
C ASP A 20 -11.35 -54.09 24.72
N ARG A 21 -10.02 -54.15 24.93
CA ARG A 21 -9.02 -53.67 23.99
C ARG A 21 -8.07 -54.77 23.55
N THR A 22 -7.58 -54.65 22.31
CA THR A 22 -6.61 -55.60 21.76
C THR A 22 -5.19 -55.11 22.04
N TYR A 23 -4.40 -55.89 22.80
CA TYR A 23 -2.98 -55.61 22.98
C TYR A 23 -2.21 -55.68 21.65
N VAL A 24 -1.34 -54.70 21.38
CA VAL A 24 -0.51 -54.67 20.15
C VAL A 24 0.97 -54.87 20.48
N PRO A 25 1.57 -56.02 20.06
CA PRO A 25 3.00 -56.28 20.14
C PRO A 25 3.85 -55.20 19.47
N LEU A 26 5.08 -54.99 19.97
CA LEU A 26 5.95 -53.88 19.55
C LEU A 26 6.15 -53.84 18.03
N SER A 27 6.36 -55.01 17.41
CA SER A 27 6.59 -55.17 15.98
C SER A 27 5.43 -54.66 15.09
N LEU A 28 4.21 -54.61 15.61
CA LEU A 28 3.01 -54.26 14.85
C LEU A 28 2.49 -52.84 15.11
N ARG A 29 2.98 -52.15 16.15
CA ARG A 29 2.49 -50.81 16.55
C ARG A 29 2.57 -49.79 15.41
N LYS A 30 3.72 -49.70 14.73
CA LYS A 30 3.91 -48.78 13.60
C LYS A 30 2.90 -49.03 12.49
N ARG A 31 2.59 -50.30 12.20
CA ARG A 31 1.65 -50.67 11.15
C ARG A 31 0.20 -50.33 11.52
N VAL A 32 -0.17 -50.53 12.78
CA VAL A 32 -1.47 -50.08 13.30
C VAL A 32 -1.62 -48.56 13.17
N LEU A 33 -0.58 -47.80 13.56
CA LEU A 33 -0.58 -46.34 13.43
C LEU A 33 -0.68 -45.89 11.97
N GLN A 34 0.04 -46.54 11.05
CA GLN A 34 -0.10 -46.29 9.60
C GLN A 34 -1.52 -46.53 9.11
N TRP A 35 -2.16 -47.63 9.52
CA TRP A 35 -3.52 -47.96 9.10
C TRP A 35 -4.55 -46.95 9.60
N VAL A 36 -4.41 -46.50 10.85
CA VAL A 36 -5.34 -45.55 11.46
C VAL A 36 -5.11 -44.11 10.97
N HIS A 37 -3.88 -43.73 10.63
CA HIS A 37 -3.54 -42.35 10.26
C HIS A 37 -3.49 -42.09 8.75
N ASN A 38 -2.94 -43.01 7.95
CA ASN A 38 -2.63 -42.79 6.53
C ASN A 38 -3.73 -43.26 5.56
N THR A 39 -4.83 -43.83 6.06
CA THR A 39 -5.91 -44.29 5.18
C THR A 39 -6.75 -43.11 4.68
N PRO A 40 -7.23 -43.15 3.42
CA PRO A 40 -8.10 -42.10 2.87
C PRO A 40 -9.31 -41.79 3.76
N ASN A 41 -9.89 -42.82 4.39
CA ASN A 41 -11.04 -42.70 5.29
C ASN A 41 -10.72 -41.97 6.61
N ALA A 42 -9.45 -41.98 7.06
CA ALA A 42 -9.03 -41.30 8.28
C ALA A 42 -8.56 -39.85 8.02
N GLY A 43 -7.98 -39.60 6.84
CA GLY A 43 -7.65 -38.25 6.38
C GLY A 43 -6.54 -37.55 7.18
N HIS A 44 -5.50 -38.28 7.62
CA HIS A 44 -4.38 -37.72 8.39
C HIS A 44 -4.82 -36.88 9.62
N PRO A 45 -5.57 -37.48 10.56
CA PRO A 45 -6.13 -36.74 11.68
C PRO A 45 -5.03 -36.15 12.59
N GLY A 46 -5.39 -35.12 13.38
CA GLY A 46 -4.49 -34.58 14.41
C GLY A 46 -4.19 -35.61 15.52
N ILE A 47 -3.28 -35.27 16.42
CA ILE A 47 -2.86 -36.15 17.53
C ILE A 47 -4.08 -36.63 18.33
N THR A 48 -4.93 -35.71 18.81
CA THR A 48 -6.10 -36.04 19.63
C THR A 48 -7.05 -37.02 18.95
N ALA A 49 -7.38 -36.76 17.68
CA ALA A 49 -8.28 -37.62 16.91
C ALA A 49 -7.64 -38.98 16.58
N THR A 50 -6.34 -39.01 16.26
CA THR A 50 -5.60 -40.26 16.05
C THR A 50 -5.56 -41.09 17.33
N THR A 51 -5.28 -40.49 18.48
CA THR A 51 -5.29 -41.18 19.77
C THR A 51 -6.64 -41.82 20.04
N HIS A 52 -7.74 -41.06 19.87
CA HIS A 52 -9.09 -41.58 20.08
C HIS A 52 -9.40 -42.80 19.19
N LEU A 53 -9.07 -42.72 17.89
CA LEU A 53 -9.30 -43.82 16.94
C LEU A 53 -8.51 -45.09 17.33
N VAL A 54 -7.27 -44.93 17.79
CA VAL A 54 -6.42 -46.07 18.19
C VAL A 54 -6.90 -46.66 19.52
N THR A 55 -7.18 -45.82 20.53
CA THR A 55 -7.57 -46.28 21.88
C THR A 55 -8.92 -46.97 21.93
N ASN A 56 -9.79 -46.73 20.95
CA ASN A 56 -11.09 -47.40 20.85
C ASN A 56 -10.99 -48.91 20.59
N ARG A 57 -9.84 -49.40 20.10
CA ARG A 57 -9.71 -50.81 19.69
C ARG A 57 -8.40 -51.45 20.13
N PHE A 58 -7.36 -50.66 20.33
CA PHE A 58 -6.01 -51.13 20.62
C PHE A 58 -5.47 -50.56 21.92
N TRP A 59 -4.53 -51.29 22.53
CA TRP A 59 -3.85 -50.85 23.74
C TRP A 59 -2.39 -51.32 23.78
N TRP A 60 -1.52 -50.45 24.29
CA TRP A 60 -0.17 -50.76 24.76
C TRP A 60 0.30 -49.61 25.67
N SER A 61 1.31 -49.84 26.51
CA SER A 61 1.72 -48.89 27.57
C SER A 61 2.15 -47.50 27.07
N THR A 62 2.79 -47.42 25.90
CA THR A 62 3.32 -46.17 25.32
C THR A 62 2.45 -45.57 24.22
N LEU A 63 1.19 -46.01 24.08
CA LEU A 63 0.31 -45.65 22.94
C LEU A 63 0.26 -44.17 22.64
N GLN A 64 0.04 -43.34 23.66
CA GLN A 64 -0.07 -41.90 23.47
C GLN A 64 1.25 -41.28 22.96
N ALA A 65 2.39 -41.70 23.52
CA ALA A 65 3.71 -41.22 23.10
C ALA A 65 4.04 -41.67 21.67
N ASP A 66 3.68 -42.91 21.32
CA ASP A 66 3.89 -43.47 19.98
C ASP A 66 3.01 -42.78 18.94
N VAL A 67 1.75 -42.45 19.26
CA VAL A 67 0.86 -41.65 18.39
C VAL A 67 1.42 -40.26 18.16
N ILE A 68 1.84 -39.54 19.22
CA ILE A 68 2.45 -38.21 19.12
C ILE A 68 3.66 -38.25 18.19
N THR A 69 4.57 -39.19 18.44
CA THR A 69 5.80 -39.36 17.66
C THR A 69 5.49 -39.66 16.19
N PHE A 70 4.55 -40.57 15.95
CA PHE A 70 4.16 -40.97 14.60
C PHE A 70 3.53 -39.82 13.80
N VAL A 71 2.59 -39.07 14.40
CA VAL A 71 1.93 -37.94 13.73
C VAL A 71 2.92 -36.81 13.45
N HIS A 72 3.85 -36.51 14.37
CA HIS A 72 4.91 -35.51 14.14
C HIS A 72 5.90 -35.94 13.05
N GLN A 73 6.14 -37.23 12.86
CA GLN A 73 7.02 -37.76 11.82
C GLN A 73 6.31 -37.99 10.48
N CYS A 74 5.00 -37.76 10.39
CA CYS A 74 4.25 -37.92 9.15
C CYS A 74 4.63 -36.82 8.14
N ALA A 75 5.35 -37.20 7.08
CA ALA A 75 5.78 -36.26 6.03
C ALA A 75 4.60 -35.51 5.38
N THR A 76 3.50 -36.21 5.07
CA THR A 76 2.29 -35.60 4.50
C THR A 76 1.70 -34.54 5.42
N CYS A 77 1.60 -34.82 6.74
CA CYS A 77 1.12 -33.85 7.71
C CYS A 77 2.06 -32.63 7.78
N ASN A 78 3.37 -32.85 7.80
CA ASN A 78 4.35 -31.76 7.89
C ASN A 78 4.39 -30.88 6.63
N ILE A 79 4.03 -31.43 5.46
CA ILE A 79 3.94 -30.67 4.21
C ILE A 79 2.63 -29.91 4.11
N VAL A 80 1.50 -30.55 4.46
CA VAL A 80 0.15 -30.04 4.17
C VAL A 80 -0.42 -29.19 5.30
N LYS A 81 -0.15 -29.52 6.56
CA LYS A 81 -0.74 -28.79 7.69
C LYS A 81 0.01 -27.48 7.90
N SER A 82 -0.75 -26.40 8.00
CA SER A 82 -0.21 -25.10 8.39
C SER A 82 0.41 -25.19 9.80
N SER A 83 1.64 -24.70 9.93
CA SER A 83 2.25 -24.55 11.25
C SER A 83 1.47 -23.50 12.05
N HIS A 84 1.11 -23.84 13.28
CA HIS A 84 0.57 -22.89 14.26
C HIS A 84 1.67 -22.18 15.05
N GLN A 85 2.94 -22.44 14.75
CA GLN A 85 4.05 -21.72 15.37
C GLN A 85 4.06 -20.27 14.89
N LYS A 86 4.47 -19.36 15.78
CA LYS A 86 4.75 -17.98 15.38
C LYS A 86 5.83 -18.02 14.29
N PRO A 87 5.70 -17.20 13.22
CA PRO A 87 6.73 -17.11 12.19
C PRO A 87 8.11 -16.88 12.82
N ALA A 88 9.12 -17.62 12.35
CA ALA A 88 10.48 -17.42 12.79
C ALA A 88 11.02 -16.07 12.26
N GLY A 89 11.81 -15.39 13.09
CA GLY A 89 12.39 -14.09 12.77
C GLY A 89 11.68 -12.92 13.44
N LEU A 90 12.46 -12.02 14.03
CA LEU A 90 11.96 -10.73 14.48
C LEU A 90 11.77 -9.81 13.28
N LEU A 91 10.87 -8.86 13.49
CA LEU A 91 10.55 -7.84 12.54
C LEU A 91 11.75 -6.93 12.25
N GLN A 92 12.16 -6.83 10.98
CA GLN A 92 13.19 -5.88 10.55
C GLN A 92 12.50 -4.72 9.82
N PRO A 93 12.28 -3.57 10.48
CA PRO A 93 11.62 -2.44 9.84
C PRO A 93 12.55 -1.82 8.79
N LEU A 94 11.96 -1.33 7.70
CA LEU A 94 12.69 -0.53 6.73
C LEU A 94 13.15 0.80 7.36
N PRO A 95 14.25 1.39 6.88
CA PRO A 95 14.72 2.68 7.39
C PRO A 95 13.63 3.75 7.25
N VAL A 96 13.56 4.62 8.25
CA VAL A 96 12.63 5.75 8.24
C VAL A 96 13.17 6.81 7.27
N PRO A 97 12.39 7.22 6.26
CA PRO A 97 12.82 8.24 5.31
C PRO A 97 13.07 9.60 6.01
N GLN A 98 13.90 10.47 5.41
CA GLN A 98 14.21 11.78 6.00
C GLN A 98 13.37 12.95 5.45
N ARG A 99 12.75 12.79 4.28
CA ARG A 99 11.90 13.81 3.65
C ARG A 99 10.70 13.18 2.96
N PRO A 100 9.60 13.93 2.77
CA PRO A 100 8.48 13.50 1.94
C PRO A 100 8.91 13.05 0.55
N TRP A 101 8.28 12.00 0.05
CA TRP A 101 8.45 11.44 -1.30
C TRP A 101 9.85 10.91 -1.63
N SER A 102 10.77 10.82 -0.67
CA SER A 102 12.07 10.18 -0.87
C SER A 102 11.96 8.66 -0.96
N HIS A 103 11.00 8.04 -0.28
CA HIS A 103 10.83 6.59 -0.28
C HIS A 103 9.36 6.29 -0.54
N ILE A 104 9.06 5.64 -1.65
CA ILE A 104 7.69 5.32 -2.02
C ILE A 104 7.47 3.81 -2.01
N ALA A 105 6.24 3.38 -1.75
CA ALA A 105 5.79 2.02 -2.03
C ALA A 105 4.73 2.05 -3.13
N ILE A 106 4.79 1.11 -4.05
CA ILE A 106 3.91 1.05 -5.21
C ILE A 106 3.32 -0.34 -5.40
N ASP A 107 2.08 -0.38 -5.88
CA ASP A 107 1.35 -1.62 -6.16
C ASP A 107 0.30 -1.41 -7.26
N PHE A 108 -0.22 -2.50 -7.81
CA PHE A 108 -1.31 -2.48 -8.77
C PHE A 108 -2.58 -3.09 -8.18
N VAL A 109 -3.68 -2.35 -8.26
CA VAL A 109 -5.02 -2.92 -8.12
C VAL A 109 -5.52 -3.25 -9.53
N THR A 110 -5.55 -4.54 -9.87
CA THR A 110 -5.95 -5.05 -11.18
C THR A 110 -7.38 -5.59 -11.19
N ASP A 111 -7.83 -6.03 -12.37
CA ASP A 111 -9.10 -6.76 -12.55
C ASP A 111 -10.33 -6.01 -12.05
N LEU A 112 -10.26 -4.67 -12.10
CA LEU A 112 -11.38 -3.80 -11.79
C LEU A 112 -12.37 -3.80 -12.96
N PRO A 113 -13.68 -3.63 -12.68
CA PRO A 113 -14.67 -3.45 -13.74
C PRO A 113 -14.28 -2.24 -14.61
N PRO A 114 -14.48 -2.27 -15.93
CA PRO A 114 -14.12 -1.15 -16.79
C PRO A 114 -14.78 0.16 -16.35
N SER A 115 -13.98 1.23 -16.21
CA SER A 115 -14.44 2.59 -15.88
C SER A 115 -13.71 3.59 -16.76
N GLN A 116 -14.40 4.27 -17.69
CA GLN A 116 -13.80 5.20 -18.65
C GLN A 116 -12.56 4.61 -19.38
N ASN A 117 -12.64 3.34 -19.79
CA ASN A 117 -11.53 2.56 -20.40
C ASN A 117 -10.37 2.22 -19.46
N PHE A 118 -10.51 2.43 -18.15
CA PHE A 118 -9.56 2.01 -17.14
C PHE A 118 -9.99 0.70 -16.47
N THR A 119 -9.03 -0.18 -16.20
CA THR A 119 -9.24 -1.46 -15.50
C THR A 119 -8.19 -1.72 -14.41
N THR A 120 -7.26 -0.80 -14.23
CA THR A 120 -6.14 -0.94 -13.29
C THR A 120 -5.86 0.38 -12.61
N ILE A 121 -5.43 0.33 -11.36
CA ILE A 121 -4.96 1.50 -10.61
C ILE A 121 -3.54 1.22 -10.16
N LEU A 122 -2.61 2.11 -10.52
CA LEU A 122 -1.30 2.17 -9.87
C LEU A 122 -1.47 2.98 -8.59
N THR A 123 -1.26 2.34 -7.45
CA THR A 123 -1.28 2.98 -6.14
C THR A 123 0.15 3.30 -5.73
N VAL A 124 0.34 4.54 -5.27
CA VAL A 124 1.64 5.02 -4.82
C VAL A 124 1.44 5.61 -3.44
N VAL A 125 2.27 5.22 -2.47
CA VAL A 125 2.26 5.78 -1.12
C VAL A 125 3.65 6.24 -0.72
N ASP A 126 3.75 7.48 -0.25
CA ASP A 126 4.95 7.99 0.40
C ASP A 126 5.12 7.37 1.78
N ARG A 127 6.24 6.69 2.01
CA ARG A 127 6.53 6.03 3.27
C ARG A 127 6.82 7.02 4.40
N PHE A 128 7.15 8.27 4.08
CA PHE A 128 7.34 9.34 5.07
C PHE A 128 6.00 9.92 5.54
N SER A 129 5.34 10.67 4.64
CA SER A 129 4.12 11.43 4.96
C SER A 129 2.84 10.60 4.99
N LYS A 130 2.89 9.38 4.42
CA LYS A 130 1.72 8.55 4.11
C LYS A 130 0.81 9.13 3.02
N ALA A 131 1.29 10.13 2.28
CA ALA A 131 0.54 10.69 1.16
C ALA A 131 0.41 9.65 0.05
N CYS A 132 -0.75 9.59 -0.58
CA CYS A 132 -1.02 8.67 -1.65
C CYS A 132 -1.30 9.37 -2.98
N ARG A 133 -1.07 8.64 -4.06
CA ARG A 133 -1.53 8.95 -5.41
C ARG A 133 -2.23 7.72 -5.99
N PHE A 134 -3.37 7.94 -6.64
CA PHE A 134 -4.11 6.89 -7.36
C PHE A 134 -4.15 7.20 -8.86
N ILE A 135 -3.45 6.39 -9.65
CA ILE A 135 -3.29 6.64 -11.08
C ILE A 135 -4.09 5.59 -11.87
N PRO A 136 -5.19 5.98 -12.54
CA PRO A 136 -5.95 5.05 -13.36
C PRO A 136 -5.18 4.69 -14.64
N LEU A 137 -5.19 3.40 -15.00
CA LEU A 137 -4.50 2.84 -16.15
C LEU A 137 -5.45 1.94 -16.96
N ALA A 138 -5.30 1.99 -18.29
CA ALA A 138 -6.20 1.31 -19.22
C ALA A 138 -6.17 -0.22 -19.05
N LYS A 139 -5.01 -0.73 -18.65
CA LYS A 139 -4.71 -2.12 -18.33
C LYS A 139 -3.43 -2.16 -17.50
N LEU A 140 -3.05 -3.35 -17.04
CA LEU A 140 -1.75 -3.58 -16.41
C LEU A 140 -0.62 -3.13 -17.37
N PRO A 141 0.20 -2.13 -16.99
CA PRO A 141 1.22 -1.58 -17.86
C PRO A 141 2.44 -2.49 -17.99
N THR A 142 3.25 -2.22 -19.02
CA THR A 142 4.64 -2.67 -19.07
C THR A 142 5.50 -1.85 -18.11
N ALA A 143 6.71 -2.33 -17.78
CA ALA A 143 7.65 -1.62 -16.93
C ALA A 143 7.98 -0.19 -17.39
N LEU A 144 8.12 0.00 -18.71
CA LEU A 144 8.38 1.32 -19.29
C LEU A 144 7.19 2.26 -19.07
N GLN A 145 5.97 1.78 -19.35
CA GLN A 145 4.75 2.54 -19.14
C GLN A 145 4.52 2.86 -17.65
N THR A 146 4.90 1.96 -16.74
CA THR A 146 4.89 2.22 -15.30
C THR A 146 5.85 3.37 -14.94
N ALA A 147 7.06 3.36 -15.47
CA ALA A 147 8.03 4.43 -15.25
C ALA A 147 7.53 5.77 -15.79
N GLU A 148 6.98 5.80 -17.01
CA GLU A 148 6.37 6.99 -17.61
C GLU A 148 5.23 7.54 -16.74
N ALA A 149 4.34 6.68 -16.25
CA ALA A 149 3.25 7.07 -15.37
C ALA A 149 3.78 7.71 -14.07
N LEU A 150 4.80 7.12 -13.44
CA LEU A 150 5.43 7.68 -12.24
C LEU A 150 6.11 9.02 -12.51
N VAL A 151 6.84 9.15 -13.61
CA VAL A 151 7.48 10.42 -13.99
C VAL A 151 6.42 11.51 -14.12
N GLN A 152 5.35 11.24 -14.88
CA GLN A 152 4.31 12.23 -15.18
C GLN A 152 3.47 12.61 -13.96
N GLN A 153 3.12 11.63 -13.13
CA GLN A 153 2.10 11.78 -12.08
C GLN A 153 2.67 11.92 -10.67
N VAL A 154 3.95 11.62 -10.47
CA VAL A 154 4.61 11.63 -9.16
C VAL A 154 5.92 12.41 -9.22
N PHE A 155 6.90 11.99 -10.01
CA PHE A 155 8.25 12.57 -9.94
C PHE A 155 8.29 14.01 -10.43
N ARG A 156 7.45 14.37 -11.40
CA ARG A 156 7.27 15.78 -11.82
C ARG A 156 6.83 16.70 -10.67
N LEU A 157 6.07 16.19 -9.71
CA LEU A 157 5.51 16.98 -8.61
C LEU A 157 6.44 17.02 -7.39
N TYR A 158 7.10 15.90 -7.09
CA TYR A 158 7.80 15.71 -5.81
C TYR A 158 9.31 15.44 -5.96
N GLY A 159 9.80 15.37 -7.20
CA GLY A 159 11.17 14.96 -7.52
C GLY A 159 11.32 13.44 -7.58
N LEU A 160 12.55 13.00 -7.90
CA LEU A 160 12.88 11.58 -7.92
C LEU A 160 12.93 11.02 -6.48
N PRO A 161 12.41 9.81 -6.24
CA PRO A 161 12.60 9.10 -4.99
C PRO A 161 14.03 8.55 -4.91
N GLU A 162 14.49 8.28 -3.70
CA GLU A 162 15.72 7.54 -3.39
C GLU A 162 15.47 6.03 -3.35
N ASP A 163 14.26 5.60 -2.99
CA ASP A 163 13.87 4.19 -2.89
C ASP A 163 12.42 3.97 -3.35
N ILE A 164 12.23 2.88 -4.09
CA ILE A 164 10.91 2.38 -4.50
C ILE A 164 10.76 0.96 -3.99
N VAL A 165 9.77 0.76 -3.12
CA VAL A 165 9.36 -0.55 -2.63
C VAL A 165 8.20 -1.07 -3.48
N SER A 166 8.27 -2.31 -3.93
CA SER A 166 7.18 -2.95 -4.68
C SER A 166 7.13 -4.45 -4.43
N ASP A 167 6.05 -5.10 -4.87
CA ASP A 167 6.02 -6.55 -4.96
C ASP A 167 7.01 -7.10 -6.02
N ARG A 168 7.04 -8.42 -6.18
CA ARG A 168 7.86 -9.11 -7.19
C ARG A 168 7.15 -9.21 -8.54
N GLY A 169 6.23 -8.30 -8.86
CA GLY A 169 5.55 -8.24 -10.14
C GLY A 169 6.53 -8.16 -11.33
N PRO A 170 6.15 -8.66 -12.52
CA PRO A 170 7.03 -8.68 -13.69
C PRO A 170 7.46 -7.28 -14.14
N GLN A 171 6.65 -6.25 -13.85
CA GLN A 171 6.97 -4.85 -14.14
C GLN A 171 8.19 -4.40 -13.35
N PHE A 172 8.21 -4.67 -12.05
CA PHE A 172 9.23 -4.19 -11.11
C PHE A 172 10.50 -5.06 -11.08
N THR A 173 10.41 -6.28 -11.60
CA THR A 173 11.56 -7.20 -11.73
C THR A 173 12.20 -7.15 -13.12
N SER A 174 11.63 -6.40 -14.07
CA SER A 174 12.13 -6.33 -15.43
C SER A 174 13.50 -5.65 -15.54
N ARG A 175 14.30 -6.06 -16.54
CA ARG A 175 15.59 -5.41 -16.85
C ARG A 175 15.43 -3.94 -17.21
N VAL A 176 14.34 -3.58 -17.88
CA VAL A 176 14.03 -2.19 -18.26
C VAL A 176 13.84 -1.33 -17.02
N TRP A 177 13.07 -1.83 -16.05
CA TRP A 177 12.86 -1.14 -14.78
C TRP A 177 14.16 -0.95 -14.01
N GLN A 178 14.95 -2.01 -13.86
CA GLN A 178 16.24 -1.95 -13.16
C GLN A 178 17.21 -0.98 -13.84
N ALA A 179 17.28 -0.99 -15.18
CA ALA A 179 18.14 -0.08 -15.94
C ALA A 179 17.71 1.39 -15.77
N LEU A 180 16.41 1.67 -15.85
CA LEU A 180 15.86 3.02 -15.66
C LEU A 180 16.13 3.55 -14.25
N CYS A 181 15.79 2.76 -13.22
CA CYS A 181 16.04 3.14 -11.83
C CYS A 181 17.54 3.32 -11.55
N GLY A 182 18.40 2.45 -12.10
CA GLY A 182 19.85 2.58 -11.99
C GLY A 182 20.39 3.88 -12.60
N GLN A 183 19.91 4.28 -13.79
CA GLN A 183 20.28 5.55 -14.41
C GLN A 183 19.81 6.78 -13.63
N LEU A 184 18.68 6.66 -12.93
CA LEU A 184 18.11 7.72 -12.10
C LEU A 184 18.64 7.69 -10.65
N ASN A 185 19.54 6.77 -10.32
CA ASN A 185 20.07 6.53 -8.98
C ASN A 185 18.96 6.27 -7.93
N ILE A 186 17.95 5.49 -8.33
CA ILE A 186 16.81 5.09 -7.50
C ILE A 186 17.02 3.64 -7.06
N ASN A 187 16.98 3.39 -5.76
CA ASN A 187 17.01 2.03 -5.22
C ASN A 187 15.67 1.32 -5.43
N VAL A 188 15.70 0.04 -5.81
CA VAL A 188 14.50 -0.78 -5.99
C VAL A 188 14.51 -1.90 -4.96
N SER A 189 13.55 -1.84 -4.05
CA SER A 189 13.41 -2.75 -2.91
C SER A 189 12.23 -3.71 -3.13
N LEU A 190 12.50 -4.94 -3.54
CA LEU A 190 11.45 -5.93 -3.82
C LEU A 190 11.02 -6.68 -2.56
N THR A 191 9.72 -6.61 -2.26
CA THR A 191 9.14 -7.28 -1.09
C THR A 191 9.07 -8.80 -1.31
N SER A 192 9.38 -9.57 -0.27
CA SER A 192 9.21 -11.03 -0.31
C SER A 192 7.85 -11.40 0.22
N GLY A 193 7.30 -12.55 -0.20
CA GLY A 193 6.07 -13.09 0.38
C GLY A 193 6.16 -13.33 1.91
N TYR A 194 7.37 -13.32 2.47
CA TYR A 194 7.65 -13.47 3.90
C TYR A 194 7.99 -12.14 4.61
N HIS A 195 7.99 -11.00 3.91
CA HIS A 195 8.21 -9.66 4.47
C HIS A 195 7.00 -8.75 4.26
N PRO A 196 5.84 -9.06 4.89
CA PRO A 196 4.58 -8.31 4.72
C PRO A 196 4.66 -6.83 5.11
N GLN A 197 5.75 -6.40 5.76
CA GLN A 197 5.91 -5.01 6.17
C GLN A 197 6.43 -4.08 5.10
N ALA A 198 7.25 -4.59 4.19
CA ALA A 198 7.81 -3.77 3.14
C ALA A 198 6.67 -3.28 2.22
N ASN A 199 5.67 -4.13 1.95
CA ASN A 199 4.50 -3.78 1.14
C ASN A 199 3.25 -3.45 1.96
N GLY A 200 3.24 -3.71 3.27
CA GLY A 200 2.05 -3.56 4.12
C GLY A 200 1.48 -2.14 4.18
N GLN A 201 2.25 -1.12 3.80
CA GLN A 201 1.72 0.25 3.67
C GLN A 201 0.84 0.41 2.44
N VAL A 202 1.29 -0.07 1.28
CA VAL A 202 0.50 0.02 0.05
C VAL A 202 -0.65 -0.97 0.07
N GLU A 203 -0.50 -2.15 0.68
CA GLU A 203 -1.61 -3.08 0.91
C GLU A 203 -2.71 -2.46 1.78
N ARG A 204 -2.34 -1.79 2.88
CA ARG A 204 -3.31 -1.08 3.73
C ARG A 204 -3.99 0.06 2.96
N LEU A 205 -3.24 0.80 2.16
CA LEU A 205 -3.80 1.84 1.29
C LEU A 205 -4.79 1.25 0.28
N ASN A 206 -4.48 0.11 -0.34
CA ASN A 206 -5.36 -0.58 -1.28
C ASN A 206 -6.65 -1.04 -0.60
N GLN A 207 -6.59 -1.48 0.65
CA GLN A 207 -7.79 -1.80 1.45
C GLN A 207 -8.63 -0.55 1.74
N GLU A 208 -8.00 0.58 2.07
CA GLU A 208 -8.68 1.87 2.28
C GLU A 208 -9.35 2.38 0.99
N LEU A 209 -8.65 2.32 -0.13
CA LEU A 209 -9.17 2.64 -1.46
C LEU A 209 -10.37 1.76 -1.81
N THR A 210 -10.24 0.44 -1.62
CA THR A 210 -11.32 -0.51 -1.91
C THR A 210 -12.55 -0.22 -1.08
N ARG A 211 -12.38 0.11 0.21
CA ARG A 211 -13.49 0.50 1.09
C ARG A 211 -14.16 1.78 0.58
N PHE A 212 -13.38 2.80 0.23
CA PHE A 212 -13.88 4.05 -0.31
C PHE A 212 -14.69 3.81 -1.60
N LEU A 213 -14.12 3.08 -2.56
CA LEU A 213 -14.80 2.79 -3.82
C LEU A 213 -16.07 1.96 -3.61
N ARG A 214 -16.08 0.98 -2.70
CA ARG A 214 -17.30 0.23 -2.36
C ARG A 214 -18.40 1.13 -1.81
N THR A 215 -18.07 2.15 -1.02
CA THR A 215 -19.04 3.11 -0.49
C THR A 215 -19.64 3.99 -1.58
N TYR A 216 -18.81 4.58 -2.45
CA TYR A 216 -19.26 5.57 -3.43
C TYR A 216 -19.70 4.98 -4.77
N CYS A 217 -19.22 3.78 -5.12
CA CYS A 217 -19.53 3.09 -6.38
C CYS A 217 -20.46 1.89 -6.17
N HIS A 218 -21.13 1.78 -5.02
CA HIS A 218 -22.02 0.65 -4.72
C HIS A 218 -23.10 0.45 -5.79
N GLN A 219 -23.72 1.55 -6.23
CA GLN A 219 -24.80 1.53 -7.22
C GLN A 219 -24.29 1.37 -8.65
N ASN A 220 -23.15 2.00 -8.97
CA ASN A 220 -22.50 1.90 -10.28
C ASN A 220 -21.01 1.67 -10.13
N GLN A 221 -20.60 0.40 -10.24
CA GLN A 221 -19.19 0.03 -10.11
C GLN A 221 -18.33 0.58 -11.26
N GLN A 222 -18.91 0.99 -12.39
CA GLN A 222 -18.18 1.52 -13.55
C GLN A 222 -17.78 3.00 -13.41
N ASP A 223 -18.12 3.67 -12.31
CA ASP A 223 -17.76 5.09 -12.09
C ASP A 223 -16.48 5.27 -11.25
N TRP A 224 -15.82 4.19 -10.81
CA TRP A 224 -14.72 4.27 -9.84
C TRP A 224 -13.58 5.21 -10.24
N SER A 225 -13.26 5.32 -11.54
CA SER A 225 -12.16 6.18 -12.02
C SER A 225 -12.41 7.66 -11.71
N ARG A 226 -13.69 8.10 -11.70
CA ARG A 226 -14.10 9.47 -11.39
C ARG A 226 -13.93 9.81 -9.91
N PHE A 227 -13.95 8.79 -9.06
CA PHE A 227 -13.84 8.92 -7.61
C PHE A 227 -12.40 8.84 -7.10
N LEU A 228 -11.42 8.49 -7.93
CA LEU A 228 -10.02 8.38 -7.49
C LEU A 228 -9.45 9.68 -6.96
N MET A 229 -9.76 10.81 -7.60
CA MET A 229 -9.33 12.12 -7.11
C MET A 229 -9.88 12.38 -5.70
N TRP A 230 -11.15 12.06 -5.46
CA TRP A 230 -11.78 12.22 -4.14
C TRP A 230 -11.24 11.23 -3.12
N ALA A 231 -10.97 9.99 -3.52
CA ALA A 231 -10.35 8.98 -2.66
C ALA A 231 -8.97 9.45 -2.21
N GLU A 232 -8.17 9.97 -3.15
CA GLU A 232 -6.85 10.49 -2.87
C GLU A 232 -6.91 11.71 -1.94
N TYR A 233 -7.77 12.68 -2.24
CA TYR A 233 -7.95 13.88 -1.43
C TYR A 233 -8.39 13.54 -0.01
N ALA A 234 -9.34 12.61 0.13
CA ALA A 234 -9.80 12.12 1.42
C ALA A 234 -8.65 11.46 2.19
N GLN A 235 -7.92 10.53 1.58
CA GLN A 235 -6.81 9.85 2.26
C GLN A 235 -5.69 10.79 2.69
N ASN A 236 -5.38 11.80 1.87
CA ASN A 236 -4.37 12.81 2.17
C ASN A 236 -4.83 13.85 3.21
N SER A 237 -6.13 13.93 3.51
CA SER A 237 -6.71 14.81 4.52
C SER A 237 -6.94 14.14 5.87
N LEU A 238 -6.83 12.81 5.96
CA LEU A 238 -7.06 12.07 7.20
C LEU A 238 -5.80 12.05 8.08
N LEU A 239 -6.01 12.23 9.39
CA LEU A 239 -4.95 12.11 10.39
C LEU A 239 -4.35 10.70 10.36
N LYS A 240 -3.03 10.59 10.27
CA LYS A 240 -2.33 9.30 10.27
C LYS A 240 -1.70 9.05 11.64
N PRO A 241 -2.04 7.95 12.34
CA PRO A 241 -1.54 7.68 13.68
C PRO A 241 0.00 7.62 13.77
N SER A 242 0.67 7.20 12.69
CA SER A 242 2.13 7.11 12.64
C SER A 242 2.85 8.46 12.69
N THR A 243 2.21 9.53 12.20
CA THR A 243 2.82 10.86 12.10
C THR A 243 2.18 11.87 13.04
N GLY A 244 0.96 11.61 13.53
CA GLY A 244 0.18 12.60 14.29
C GLY A 244 -0.26 13.79 13.44
N LEU A 245 -0.09 13.72 12.12
CA LEU A 245 -0.38 14.76 11.14
C LEU A 245 -1.10 14.14 9.94
N THR A 246 -1.80 14.96 9.16
CA THR A 246 -2.33 14.53 7.86
C THR A 246 -1.19 14.45 6.83
N PRO A 247 -1.32 13.61 5.79
CA PRO A 247 -0.32 13.59 4.72
C PRO A 247 -0.14 14.93 4.03
N PHE A 248 -1.21 15.70 3.82
CA PHE A 248 -1.07 17.04 3.29
C PHE A 248 -0.25 17.97 4.17
N GLN A 249 -0.44 17.95 5.50
CA GLN A 249 0.39 18.74 6.41
C GLN A 249 1.87 18.34 6.32
N CYS A 250 2.16 17.04 6.25
CA CYS A 250 3.52 16.54 6.11
C CYS A 250 4.19 16.94 4.79
N VAL A 251 3.44 16.97 3.68
CA VAL A 251 3.99 17.25 2.34
C VAL A 251 4.02 18.75 2.04
N LEU A 252 2.95 19.47 2.37
CA LEU A 252 2.74 20.87 1.98
C LEU A 252 3.04 21.86 3.11
N GLY A 253 3.15 21.40 4.36
CA GLY A 253 3.28 22.25 5.54
C GLY A 253 1.96 22.81 6.05
N TYR A 254 0.84 22.55 5.36
CA TYR A 254 -0.51 22.96 5.74
C TYR A 254 -1.55 21.92 5.30
N GLN A 255 -2.75 21.98 5.86
CA GLN A 255 -3.88 21.17 5.39
C GLN A 255 -4.66 22.01 4.38
N PRO A 256 -4.77 21.57 3.11
CA PRO A 256 -5.66 22.17 2.14
C PRO A 256 -7.09 22.22 2.70
N PRO A 257 -7.79 23.35 2.48
CA PRO A 257 -9.13 23.55 3.01
C PRO A 257 -10.08 22.48 2.47
N PHE A 258 -10.73 21.74 3.36
CA PHE A 258 -11.69 20.69 2.99
C PHE A 258 -13.02 21.28 2.48
N PHE A 259 -13.33 22.51 2.91
CA PHE A 259 -14.48 23.33 2.52
C PHE A 259 -13.97 24.75 2.19
N PRO A 260 -14.75 25.60 1.48
CA PRO A 260 -14.38 26.99 1.26
C PRO A 260 -13.99 27.65 2.59
N TRP A 261 -12.79 28.21 2.64
CA TRP A 261 -12.27 28.90 3.82
C TRP A 261 -13.16 30.11 4.12
N SER A 262 -13.87 30.10 5.25
CA SER A 262 -14.70 31.23 5.67
C SER A 262 -13.91 32.34 6.37
N GLY A 263 -12.69 32.03 6.86
CA GLY A 263 -11.87 32.98 7.62
C GLY A 263 -12.30 33.21 9.06
N GLU A 264 -13.37 32.58 9.53
CA GLU A 264 -13.92 32.81 10.88
C GLU A 264 -13.10 32.08 11.96
N PRO A 265 -12.68 32.76 13.04
CA PRO A 265 -12.02 32.13 14.18
C PRO A 265 -12.91 31.06 14.81
N THR A 266 -12.30 29.97 15.28
CA THR A 266 -12.99 28.94 16.06
C THR A 266 -12.79 29.16 17.56
N ASP A 267 -13.64 28.59 18.41
CA ASP A 267 -13.49 28.66 19.88
C ASP A 267 -12.28 27.85 20.41
N LEU A 268 -11.52 27.20 19.53
CA LEU A 268 -10.40 26.33 19.87
C LEU A 268 -9.06 27.03 19.57
N PRO A 269 -8.31 27.47 20.60
CA PRO A 269 -7.04 28.20 20.40
C PRO A 269 -5.99 27.41 19.61
N ALA A 270 -5.96 26.09 19.74
CA ALA A 270 -5.04 25.23 18.99
C ALA A 270 -5.33 25.21 17.48
N VAL A 271 -6.60 25.32 17.08
CA VAL A 271 -7.03 25.40 15.67
C VAL A 271 -6.72 26.78 15.10
N ASN A 272 -6.92 27.84 15.89
CA ASN A 272 -6.57 29.21 15.47
C ASN A 272 -5.05 29.42 15.36
N ALA A 273 -4.25 28.91 16.31
CA ALA A 273 -2.78 28.95 16.23
C ALA A 273 -2.25 28.09 15.06
N TRP A 274 -3.01 27.06 14.65
CA TRP A 274 -2.70 26.25 13.49
C TRP A 274 -3.01 26.97 12.17
N LEU A 275 -4.14 27.69 12.09
CA LEU A 275 -4.49 28.56 10.96
C LEU A 275 -3.50 29.72 10.80
N GLN A 276 -3.11 30.36 11.91
CA GLN A 276 -2.14 31.46 11.92
C GLN A 276 -0.79 31.08 11.30
N ARG A 277 -0.27 29.87 11.52
CA ARG A 277 1.02 29.44 10.94
C ARG A 277 0.99 29.33 9.41
N SER A 278 -0.15 28.95 8.85
CA SER A 278 -0.34 28.91 7.38
C SER A 278 -0.51 30.32 6.82
N GLU A 279 -1.27 31.18 7.51
CA GLU A 279 -1.40 32.60 7.17
C GLU A 279 -0.07 33.36 7.25
N GLU A 280 0.77 33.11 8.26
CA GLU A 280 2.09 33.75 8.40
C GLU A 280 3.00 33.47 7.21
N THR A 281 3.01 32.22 6.73
CA THR A 281 3.80 31.83 5.54
C THR A 281 3.27 32.54 4.29
N TRP A 282 1.95 32.62 4.12
CA TRP A 282 1.32 33.34 3.02
C TRP A 282 1.51 34.85 3.12
N ASN A 283 1.44 35.44 4.31
CA ASN A 283 1.66 36.85 4.57
C ASN A 283 3.11 37.24 4.26
N ASN A 284 4.08 36.41 4.65
CA ASN A 284 5.49 36.61 4.28
C ASN A 284 5.68 36.54 2.75
N ALA A 285 5.10 35.53 2.10
CA ALA A 285 5.11 35.44 0.64
C ALA A 285 4.45 36.67 -0.03
N HIS A 286 3.34 37.15 0.54
CA HIS A 286 2.64 38.34 0.08
C HIS A 286 3.50 39.60 0.19
N VAL A 287 4.19 39.80 1.31
CA VAL A 287 5.16 40.90 1.49
C VAL A 287 6.30 40.82 0.48
N HIS A 288 6.85 39.62 0.25
CA HIS A 288 7.91 39.42 -0.74
C HIS A 288 7.43 39.70 -2.18
N LEU A 289 6.23 39.25 -2.53
CA LEU A 289 5.60 39.52 -3.83
C LEU A 289 5.32 41.02 -4.02
N GLN A 290 4.80 41.70 -3.00
CA GLN A 290 4.59 43.15 -3.04
C GLN A 290 5.90 43.91 -3.25
N ARG A 291 6.99 43.48 -2.58
CA ARG A 291 8.33 44.05 -2.80
C ARG A 291 8.83 43.79 -4.23
N ALA A 292 8.63 42.59 -4.76
CA ALA A 292 8.99 42.26 -6.14
C ALA A 292 8.23 43.12 -7.16
N VAL A 293 6.90 43.29 -6.98
CA VAL A 293 6.07 44.17 -7.81
C VAL A 293 6.54 45.61 -7.73
N ARG A 294 6.88 46.13 -6.54
CA ARG A 294 7.45 47.48 -6.38
C ARG A 294 8.76 47.64 -7.14
N ARG A 295 9.68 46.67 -7.04
CA ARG A 295 10.96 46.72 -7.79
C ARG A 295 10.75 46.73 -9.31
N VAL A 296 9.85 45.87 -9.81
CA VAL A 296 9.49 45.84 -11.24
C VAL A 296 8.92 47.18 -11.69
N ARG A 297 8.02 47.75 -10.88
CA ARG A 297 7.45 49.08 -11.13
C ARG A 297 8.53 50.16 -11.13
N GLU A 298 9.36 50.25 -10.11
CA GLU A 298 10.44 51.25 -10.01
C GLU A 298 11.41 51.15 -11.17
N GLN A 299 11.79 49.94 -11.59
CA GLN A 299 12.70 49.73 -12.71
C GLN A 299 12.07 50.07 -14.07
N ALA A 300 10.78 49.78 -14.25
CA ALA A 300 10.04 50.22 -15.43
C ALA A 300 9.87 51.75 -15.45
N ASP A 301 9.52 52.35 -14.31
CA ASP A 301 9.26 53.78 -14.15
C ASP A 301 10.54 54.63 -14.35
N ARG A 302 11.74 54.10 -14.07
CA ARG A 302 13.03 54.75 -14.41
C ARG A 302 13.18 55.08 -15.90
N HIS A 303 12.53 54.30 -16.77
CA HIS A 303 12.61 54.46 -18.22
C HIS A 303 11.34 55.12 -18.80
N ARG A 304 10.44 55.60 -17.94
CA ARG A 304 9.16 56.21 -18.34
C ARG A 304 9.10 57.66 -17.85
N ARG A 305 8.26 58.45 -18.51
CA ARG A 305 7.95 59.83 -18.08
C ARG A 305 6.53 59.88 -17.54
N ARG A 306 6.26 60.84 -16.67
CA ARG A 306 4.90 61.09 -16.17
C ARG A 306 3.99 61.36 -17.38
N GLY A 307 2.86 60.67 -17.44
CA GLY A 307 1.87 60.90 -18.49
C GLY A 307 1.32 62.33 -18.41
N PRO A 308 0.94 62.94 -19.53
CA PRO A 308 0.23 64.21 -19.54
C PRO A 308 -1.13 64.09 -18.83
N GLU A 309 -1.57 65.17 -18.19
CA GLU A 309 -2.92 65.29 -17.63
C GLU A 309 -3.89 65.68 -18.75
N TYR A 310 -5.02 64.97 -18.86
CA TYR A 310 -6.03 65.22 -19.88
C TYR A 310 -7.35 65.62 -19.23
N THR A 311 -8.07 66.56 -19.83
CA THR A 311 -9.43 66.93 -19.42
C THR A 311 -10.48 66.34 -20.36
N PRO A 312 -11.67 65.95 -19.85
CA PRO A 312 -12.77 65.51 -20.72
C PRO A 312 -13.09 66.57 -21.78
N GLY A 313 -13.10 66.17 -23.06
CA GLY A 313 -13.29 67.07 -24.21
C GLY A 313 -12.01 67.58 -24.88
N GLN A 314 -10.83 67.30 -24.30
CA GLN A 314 -9.54 67.68 -24.87
C GLN A 314 -9.19 66.78 -26.08
N TRP A 315 -8.83 67.40 -27.19
CA TRP A 315 -8.33 66.68 -28.36
C TRP A 315 -6.88 66.21 -28.13
N VAL A 316 -6.63 64.92 -28.37
CA VAL A 316 -5.30 64.30 -28.24
C VAL A 316 -4.96 63.52 -29.50
N TRP A 317 -3.68 63.53 -29.87
CA TRP A 317 -3.19 62.76 -31.01
C TRP A 317 -2.99 61.30 -30.63
N LEU A 318 -3.62 60.39 -31.38
CA LEU A 318 -3.52 58.95 -31.18
C LEU A 318 -2.33 58.40 -31.97
N SER A 319 -1.39 57.74 -31.27
CA SER A 319 -0.29 57.04 -31.94
C SER A 319 -0.82 55.84 -32.73
N SER A 320 -0.54 55.80 -34.03
CA SER A 320 -0.91 54.69 -34.92
C SER A 320 0.06 53.51 -34.86
N ARG A 321 1.17 53.62 -34.11
CA ARG A 321 2.27 52.64 -34.08
C ARG A 321 1.82 51.20 -33.81
N ASP A 322 0.86 51.04 -32.90
CA ASP A 322 0.33 49.74 -32.47
C ASP A 322 -1.12 49.52 -32.91
N LEU A 323 -1.67 50.41 -33.74
CA LEU A 323 -3.02 50.31 -34.30
C LEU A 323 -2.96 49.76 -35.72
N ARG A 324 -3.70 48.68 -35.97
CA ARG A 324 -3.89 48.14 -37.32
C ARG A 324 -4.93 48.98 -38.07
N LEU A 325 -4.50 50.15 -38.54
CA LEU A 325 -5.32 50.99 -39.41
C LEU A 325 -5.36 50.37 -40.82
N ARG A 326 -6.55 50.11 -41.34
CA ARG A 326 -6.75 49.69 -42.73
C ARG A 326 -6.63 50.91 -43.63
N LEU A 327 -5.39 51.36 -43.88
CA LEU A 327 -5.10 52.45 -44.80
C LEU A 327 -4.49 51.90 -46.12
N PRO A 328 -4.81 52.49 -47.29
CA PRO A 328 -4.32 52.02 -48.59
C PRO A 328 -2.80 52.17 -48.80
N SER A 329 -2.12 52.97 -47.98
CA SER A 329 -0.68 53.24 -48.06
C SER A 329 -0.11 53.49 -46.67
N LYS A 330 1.12 53.01 -46.44
CA LYS A 330 1.91 53.21 -45.21
C LYS A 330 2.74 54.51 -45.19
N LYS A 331 2.59 55.36 -46.20
CA LYS A 331 3.25 56.68 -46.26
C LYS A 331 2.35 57.77 -45.69
#